data_AF-A0A936A1J1-F1
#
_entry.id   AF-A0A936A1J1-F1
#
_cell.length_a   1.000
_cell.length_b   1.000
_cell.length_c   1.000
_cell.angle_alpha   90.00
_cell.angle_beta   90.00
_cell.angle_gamma   90.00
#
_symmetry.space_group_name_H-M   'P 1'
#
loop_
_entity.id
_entity.type
_entity.pdbx_description
1 polymer ?
#
loop_
_entity_poly.entity_id
_entity_poly.type
_entity_poly.pdbx_seq_one_letter_code
_entity_poly.pdbx_strand_id
1 'polypeptide(L)'
;MKSNWIFYLGVIINAGVLLFAISNGLMMHKNFDGIDGKSISPIEGMPLWSQYMIWVIPIALILLIITAFWLKSIGKMMGAHILLWITGLPMLVMFILWGGLALLFILFGK
;
A
#
# COMPACT_ATOMS: atom_id res chain seq x y z
N MET A 1 14.94 13.70 -24.27
CA MET A 1 14.16 13.73 -23.00
C MET A 1 14.66 12.58 -22.14
N LYS A 2 15.25 12.83 -20.96
CA LYS A 2 15.65 11.73 -20.04
C LYS A 2 14.37 10.99 -19.62
N SER A 3 14.35 9.68 -19.79
CA SER A 3 13.12 8.90 -19.61
C SER A 3 12.71 8.88 -18.14
N ASN A 4 11.54 9.46 -17.84
CA ASN A 4 10.98 9.55 -16.48
C ASN A 4 10.14 8.31 -16.11
N TRP A 5 10.19 7.25 -16.90
CA TRP A 5 9.34 6.08 -16.74
C TRP A 5 9.55 5.38 -15.39
N ILE A 6 10.80 5.29 -14.92
CA ILE A 6 11.16 4.66 -13.64
C ILE A 6 10.53 5.39 -12.46
N PHE A 7 10.45 6.72 -12.54
CA PHE A 7 9.77 7.53 -11.53
C PHE A 7 8.28 7.21 -11.49
N TYR A 8 7.60 7.24 -12.64
CA TYR A 8 6.16 6.97 -12.70
C TYR A 8 5.82 5.53 -12.29
N LEU A 9 6.67 4.57 -12.64
CA LEU A 9 6.49 3.18 -12.21
C LEU A 9 6.61 3.05 -10.69
N GLY A 10 7.59 3.71 -10.07
CA GLY A 10 7.70 3.79 -8.61
C GLY A 10 6.47 4.44 -7.96
N VAL A 11 5.91 5.50 -8.56
CA VAL A 11 4.66 6.13 -8.10
C VAL A 11 3.49 5.15 -8.19
N ILE A 12 3.32 4.44 -9.31
CA ILE A 12 2.22 3.49 -9.51
C ILE A 12 2.26 2.37 -8.46
N ILE A 13 3.44 1.81 -8.19
CA ILE A 13 3.59 0.78 -7.15
C ILE A 13 3.15 1.34 -5.79
N ASN A 14 3.70 2.48 -5.36
CA ASN A 14 3.35 3.07 -4.07
C ASN A 14 1.87 3.48 -3.99
N ALA A 15 1.28 3.95 -5.08
CA ALA A 15 -0.15 4.27 -5.15
C ALA A 15 -1.02 3.00 -5.01
N GLY A 16 -0.63 1.89 -5.63
CA GLY A 16 -1.31 0.60 -5.45
C GLY A 16 -1.25 0.12 -4.00
N VAL A 17 -0.09 0.24 -3.36
CA VAL A 17 0.09 -0.11 -1.94
C VAL A 17 -0.76 0.79 -1.04
N LEU A 18 -0.81 2.09 -1.35
CA LEU A 18 -1.65 3.04 -0.62
C LEU A 18 -3.15 2.67 -0.72
N LEU A 19 -3.63 2.35 -1.92
CA LEU A 19 -5.02 1.93 -2.13
C LEU A 19 -5.34 0.65 -1.35
N PHE A 20 -4.42 -0.32 -1.35
CA PHE A 20 -4.57 -1.54 -0.56
C PHE A 20 -4.61 -1.25 0.94
N ALA A 21 -3.72 -0.39 1.45
CA ALA A 21 -3.68 -0.02 2.86
C ALA A 21 -4.95 0.74 3.30
N ILE A 22 -5.46 1.66 2.46
CA ILE A 22 -6.73 2.36 2.70
C ILE A 22 -7.89 1.36 2.70
N SER A 23 -7.92 0.44 1.74
CA SER A 23 -8.98 -0.58 1.66
C SER A 23 -9.04 -1.43 2.93
N ASN A 24 -7.89 -1.88 3.43
CA ASN A 24 -7.81 -2.62 4.70
C ASN A 24 -8.30 -1.78 5.88
N GLY A 25 -7.89 -0.51 5.95
CA GLY A 25 -8.34 0.41 7.00
C GLY A 25 -9.85 0.60 6.98
N LEU A 26 -10.45 0.79 5.81
CA LEU A 26 -11.90 0.91 5.64
C LEU A 26 -12.63 -0.38 6.01
N MET A 27 -12.09 -1.55 5.64
CA MET A 27 -12.67 -2.84 6.03
C MET A 27 -12.72 -3.02 7.55
N MET A 28 -11.72 -2.52 8.29
CA MET A 28 -11.73 -2.61 9.76
C MET A 28 -12.81 -1.73 10.42
N HIS A 29 -13.31 -0.71 9.74
CA HIS A 29 -14.39 0.14 10.23
C HIS A 29 -15.76 -0.31 9.71
N LYS A 30 -15.81 -1.29 8.81
CA LYS A 30 -17.06 -1.82 8.29
C LYS A 30 -17.68 -2.75 9.32
N ASN A 31 -18.96 -2.56 9.56
CA ASN A 31 -19.76 -3.48 10.35
C ASN A 31 -20.07 -4.74 9.54
N PHE A 32 -19.85 -5.89 10.15
CA PHE A 32 -20.21 -7.18 9.57
C PHE A 32 -21.36 -7.78 10.39
N ASP A 33 -22.34 -8.34 9.69
CA ASP A 33 -23.42 -9.06 10.35
C ASP A 33 -22.86 -10.38 10.92
N GLY A 34 -22.89 -10.48 12.24
CA GLY A 34 -22.58 -11.72 12.95
C GLY A 34 -23.63 -12.79 12.67
N ILE A 35 -23.25 -14.05 12.85
CA ILE A 35 -24.16 -15.21 12.71
C ILE A 35 -25.34 -15.12 13.72
N ASP A 36 -25.15 -14.38 14.81
CA ASP A 36 -26.14 -14.07 15.84
C ASP A 36 -27.01 -12.84 15.51
N GLY A 37 -26.85 -12.24 14.33
CA GLY A 37 -27.59 -11.05 13.89
C GLY A 37 -27.12 -9.73 14.51
N LYS A 38 -26.02 -9.74 15.29
CA LYS A 38 -25.42 -8.51 15.81
C LYS A 38 -24.39 -7.99 14.82
N SER A 39 -24.44 -6.69 14.55
CA SER A 39 -23.39 -6.00 13.83
C SER A 39 -22.13 -5.97 14.70
N ILE A 40 -21.05 -6.59 14.23
CA ILE A 40 -19.74 -6.56 14.91
C ILE A 40 -18.78 -5.74 14.06
N SER A 41 -18.21 -4.69 14.64
CA SER A 41 -17.09 -3.99 14.02
C SER A 41 -15.76 -4.62 14.47
N PRO A 42 -14.81 -4.91 13.56
CA PRO A 42 -13.47 -5.37 13.94
C PRO A 42 -12.75 -4.43 14.91
N ILE A 43 -13.16 -3.16 14.94
CA ILE A 43 -12.52 -2.11 15.73
C ILE A 43 -13.15 -1.91 17.13
N GLU A 44 -14.36 -2.42 17.38
CA GLU A 44 -15.12 -2.18 18.63
C GLU A 44 -14.45 -2.72 19.89
N GLY A 45 -13.52 -3.67 19.76
CA GLY A 45 -12.73 -4.22 20.87
C GLY A 45 -11.30 -3.66 20.97
N MET A 46 -10.90 -2.76 20.07
CA MET A 46 -9.51 -2.29 20.01
C MET A 46 -9.30 -1.02 20.85
N PRO A 47 -8.19 -0.92 21.60
CA PRO A 47 -7.77 0.34 22.22
C PRO A 47 -7.65 1.46 21.18
N LEU A 48 -8.01 2.69 21.55
CA LEU A 48 -7.98 3.87 20.67
C LEU A 48 -6.64 4.03 19.93
N TRP A 49 -5.52 3.77 20.62
CA TRP A 49 -4.19 3.80 20.02
C TRP A 49 -4.05 2.84 18.82
N SER A 50 -4.56 1.62 18.95
CA SER A 50 -4.51 0.61 17.89
C SER A 50 -5.36 1.01 16.69
N GLN A 51 -6.49 1.69 16.93
CA GLN A 51 -7.35 2.22 15.87
C GLN A 51 -6.61 3.26 15.01
N TYR A 52 -5.83 4.14 15.65
CA TYR A 52 -5.02 5.12 14.93
C TYR A 52 -3.84 4.50 14.18
N MET A 53 -3.24 3.43 14.71
CA MET A 53 -2.10 2.75 14.07
C MET A 53 -2.45 2.22 12.67
N ILE A 54 -3.71 1.88 12.40
CA ILE A 54 -4.20 1.45 11.07
C ILE A 54 -3.93 2.50 10.00
N TRP A 55 -4.00 3.79 10.34
CA TRP A 55 -3.89 4.90 9.41
C TRP A 55 -2.46 5.42 9.20
N VAL A 56 -1.50 4.99 10.03
CA VAL A 56 -0.10 5.45 9.96
C VAL A 56 0.52 5.10 8.61
N ILE A 57 0.30 3.88 8.12
CA ILE A 57 0.87 3.42 6.83
C ILE A 57 0.29 4.21 5.65
N PRO A 58 -1.04 4.36 5.50
CA PRO A 58 -1.62 5.23 4.46
C PRO A 58 -1.08 6.66 4.49
N ILE A 59 -1.01 7.29 5.66
CA ILE A 59 -0.52 8.67 5.80
C ILE A 59 0.96 8.77 5.40
N ALA A 60 1.79 7.84 5.85
CA ALA A 60 3.21 7.81 5.50
C ALA A 60 3.41 7.65 3.98
N LEU A 61 2.62 6.80 3.31
CA LEU A 61 2.68 6.62 1.86
C LEU A 61 2.22 7.85 1.09
N ILE A 62 1.17 8.54 1.54
CA ILE A 62 0.73 9.81 0.94
C ILE A 62 1.85 10.85 1.02
N LEU A 63 2.45 11.03 2.21
CA LEU A 63 3.55 11.96 2.41
C LEU A 63 4.74 11.61 1.51
N LEU A 64 5.11 10.33 1.44
CA LEU A 64 6.18 9.84 0.59
C LEU A 64 5.95 10.19 -0.89
N ILE A 65 4.75 9.94 -1.42
CA ILE A 65 4.40 10.26 -2.81
C ILE A 65 4.45 11.77 -3.05
N ILE A 66 3.88 12.58 -2.15
CA ILE A 66 3.91 14.05 -2.24
C ILE A 66 5.36 14.56 -2.24
N THR A 67 6.18 14.08 -1.31
CA THR A 67 7.60 14.46 -1.22
C THR A 67 8.36 14.04 -2.47
N ALA A 68 8.06 12.88 -3.07
CA ALA A 68 8.67 12.47 -4.34
C ALA A 68 8.33 13.42 -5.50
N PHE A 69 7.07 13.86 -5.59
CA PHE A 69 6.67 14.87 -6.58
C PHE A 69 7.31 16.23 -6.33
N TRP A 70 7.44 16.63 -5.06
CA TRP A 70 8.14 17.86 -4.69
C TRP A 70 9.64 17.80 -5.03
N LEU A 71 10.32 16.69 -4.74
CA LEU A 71 11.71 16.48 -5.12
C LEU A 71 11.91 16.52 -6.63
N LYS A 72 10.95 15.97 -7.40
CA LYS A 72 10.94 16.05 -8.85
C LYS A 72 10.78 17.49 -9.35
N SER A 73 9.92 18.30 -8.73
CA SER A 73 9.67 19.68 -9.17
C SER A 73 10.88 20.59 -8.97
N ILE A 74 11.69 20.37 -7.93
CA ILE A 74 12.95 21.08 -7.69
C ILE A 74 14.16 20.49 -8.44
N GLY A 75 13.93 19.55 -9.37
CA GLY A 75 14.98 18.94 -10.19
C GLY A 75 15.81 17.85 -9.49
N LYS A 76 15.50 17.49 -8.24
CA LYS A 76 16.19 16.43 -7.48
C LYS A 76 15.65 15.04 -7.81
N MET A 77 15.76 14.64 -9.08
CA MET A 77 15.25 13.36 -9.58
C MET A 77 15.84 12.16 -8.83
N MET A 78 17.13 12.13 -8.54
CA MET A 78 17.76 10.99 -7.86
C MET A 78 17.16 10.76 -6.46
N GLY A 79 16.94 11.83 -5.69
CA GLY A 79 16.29 11.75 -4.38
C GLY A 79 14.84 11.24 -4.48
N ALA A 80 14.10 11.71 -5.50
CA ALA A 80 12.74 11.25 -5.76
C ALA A 80 12.69 9.75 -6.09
N HIS A 81 13.67 9.24 -6.85
CA HIS A 81 13.77 7.80 -7.14
C HIS A 81 14.09 7.00 -5.89
N ILE A 82 15.11 7.37 -5.12
CA ILE A 82 15.48 6.65 -3.89
C ILE A 82 14.28 6.58 -2.94
N LEU A 83 13.57 7.69 -2.77
CA LEU A 83 12.41 7.77 -1.90
C LEU A 83 11.26 6.85 -2.33
N LEU A 84 10.96 6.76 -3.63
CA LEU A 84 9.90 5.88 -4.14
C LEU A 84 10.29 4.40 -4.10
N TRP A 85 11.55 4.09 -4.37
CA TRP A 85 12.01 2.73 -4.55
C TRP A 85 12.41 2.03 -3.24
N ILE A 86 12.69 2.78 -2.16
CA ILE A 86 12.94 2.18 -0.84
C ILE A 86 11.72 1.41 -0.32
N THR A 87 10.51 1.94 -0.57
CA THR A 87 9.24 1.30 -0.24
C THR A 87 8.70 0.45 -1.39
N GLY A 88 8.97 0.85 -2.64
CA GLY A 88 8.51 0.14 -3.82
C GLY A 88 9.19 -1.22 -4.04
N LEU A 89 10.50 -1.35 -3.78
CA LEU A 89 11.24 -2.59 -4.02
C LEU A 89 10.73 -3.77 -3.18
N PRO A 90 10.60 -3.67 -1.84
CA PRO A 90 10.07 -4.78 -1.04
C PRO A 90 8.67 -5.21 -1.48
N MET A 91 7.80 -4.25 -1.81
CA MET A 91 6.44 -4.53 -2.26
C MET A 91 6.40 -5.22 -3.62
N LEU A 92 7.27 -4.81 -4.55
CA LEU A 92 7.40 -5.45 -5.85
C LEU A 92 7.93 -6.88 -5.74
N VAL A 93 8.91 -7.12 -4.86
CA VAL A 93 9.43 -8.47 -4.58
C VAL A 93 8.31 -9.35 -4.01
N MET A 94 7.56 -8.86 -3.04
CA MET A 94 6.42 -9.59 -2.47
C MET A 94 5.37 -9.90 -3.54
N PHE A 95 5.03 -8.94 -4.40
CA PHE A 95 4.06 -9.16 -5.48
C PHE A 95 4.53 -10.24 -6.46
N ILE A 96 5.82 -10.24 -6.83
CA ILE A 96 6.39 -11.26 -7.72
C ILE A 96 6.38 -12.64 -7.05
N LEU A 97 6.78 -12.74 -5.78
CA LEU A 97 6.84 -14.02 -5.07
C LEU A 97 5.45 -14.61 -4.87
N TRP A 98 4.50 -13.84 -4.34
CA TRP A 98 3.15 -14.31 -4.07
C TRP A 98 2.32 -14.49 -5.34
N GLY A 99 2.44 -13.56 -6.30
CA GLY A 99 1.78 -13.68 -7.59
C GLY A 99 2.32 -14.87 -8.41
N GLY A 100 3.64 -15.08 -8.39
CA GLY A 100 4.28 -16.23 -9.00
C GLY A 100 3.84 -17.54 -8.36
N LEU A 101 3.79 -17.59 -7.02
CA LEU A 101 3.31 -18.78 -6.30
C LEU A 101 1.83 -19.07 -6.61
N ALA A 102 0.97 -18.05 -6.64
CA ALA A 102 -0.43 -18.19 -7.00
C ALA A 102 -0.59 -18.75 -8.44
N LEU A 103 0.21 -18.26 -9.39
CA LEU A 103 0.24 -18.79 -10.75
C LEU A 103 0.67 -20.27 -10.78
N LEU A 104 1.68 -20.65 -10.00
CA LEU A 104 2.09 -22.05 -9.89
C LEU A 104 0.98 -22.94 -9.34
N PHE A 105 0.25 -22.48 -8.32
CA PHE A 105 -0.91 -23.20 -7.80
C PHE A 105 -2.06 -23.30 -8.81
N ILE A 106 -2.32 -22.24 -9.59
CA ILE A 106 -3.36 -22.28 -10.64
C ILE A 106 -2.99 -23.26 -11.76
N LEU A 107 -1.71 -23.27 -12.17
CA LEU A 107 -1.25 -24.06 -13.31
C LEU A 107 -0.96 -25.53 -12.95
N PHE A 108 -0.54 -25.81 -11.72
CA PHE A 108 -0.06 -27.13 -11.29
C PHE A 108 -0.73 -27.69 -10.03
N GLY A 109 -1.57 -26.91 -9.34
CA GLY A 109 -2.37 -27.36 -8.21
C GLY A 109 -3.52 -28.22 -8.71
N LYS A 110 -3.35 -29.54 -8.64
CA LYS A 110 -4.45 -30.50 -8.68
C LYS A 110 -5.06 -30.63 -7.30
#